data_AF-A0A8F4FS86-F1
#
_entry.id   AF-A0A8F4FS86-F1
#
_cell.length_a   1.000
_cell.length_b   1.000
_cell.length_c   1.000
_cell.angle_alpha   90.00
_cell.angle_beta   90.00
_cell.angle_gamma   90.00
#
_symmetry.space_group_name_H-M   'P 1'
#
loop_
_entity.id
_entity.type
_entity.pdbx_description
1 polymer ?
#
loop_
_entity_poly.entity_id
_entity_poly.type
_entity_poly.pdbx_seq_one_letter_code
_entity_poly.pdbx_strand_id
1 'polypeptide(L)'
;MGLWDLHQEMNIRALQSDQMLAETAADGRFDSARDQAYRLEDRLERLLLLTDALWELASEKLGVTEEQLAAKVTEIDARDGSIDGRRTRPATTCPQCSSAVPKGRATCMFCGAAQPAPPPFDTV
;
A
#
# COMPACT_ATOMS: atom_id res chain seq x y z
N MET A 1 50.92 3.26 29.78
CA MET A 1 49.63 3.45 29.09
C MET A 1 48.77 4.28 30.03
N GLY A 2 48.46 5.53 29.66
CA GLY A 2 47.84 6.48 30.57
C GLY A 2 46.36 6.18 30.81
N LEU A 3 45.82 6.66 31.93
CA LEU A 3 44.37 6.58 32.23
C LEU A 3 43.52 7.21 31.11
N TRP A 4 44.06 8.25 30.47
CA TRP A 4 43.45 8.91 29.32
C TRP A 4 43.41 8.02 28.07
N ASP A 5 44.48 7.27 27.78
CA ASP A 5 44.54 6.38 26.60
C ASP A 5 43.49 5.28 26.71
N LEU A 6 43.33 4.69 27.89
CA LEU A 6 42.31 3.66 28.15
C LEU A 6 40.89 4.22 27.99
N HIS A 7 40.62 5.42 28.49
CA HIS A 7 39.34 6.09 28.34
C HIS A 7 39.05 6.44 26.87
N GLN A 8 40.06 6.91 26.13
CA GLN A 8 39.94 7.17 24.70
C GLN A 8 39.65 5.89 23.91
N GLU A 9 40.38 4.80 24.18
CA GLU A 9 40.13 3.52 23.54
C GLU A 9 38.71 2.99 23.81
N MET A 10 38.18 3.17 25.03
CA MET A 10 36.81 2.79 25.35
C MET A 10 35.78 3.62 24.58
N ASN A 11 35.96 4.94 24.49
CA ASN A 11 35.04 5.81 23.75
C ASN A 11 35.07 5.53 22.24
N ILE A 12 36.25 5.29 21.67
CA ILE A 12 36.38 4.93 20.26
C ILE A 12 35.64 3.63 19.97
N ARG A 13 35.80 2.61 20.83
CA ARG A 13 35.09 1.34 20.67
C ARG A 13 33.58 1.49 20.76
N ALA A 14 33.08 2.29 21.71
CA ALA A 14 31.64 2.56 21.85
C ALA A 14 31.06 3.27 20.61
N LEU A 15 31.76 4.28 20.09
CA LEU A 15 31.36 4.99 18.86
C LEU A 15 31.37 4.06 17.64
N GLN A 16 32.38 3.19 17.53
CA GLN A 16 32.47 2.21 16.45
C GLN A 16 31.34 1.17 16.53
N SER A 17 30.98 0.69 17.73
CA SER A 17 29.85 -0.23 17.89
C SER A 17 28.52 0.43 17.54
N ASP A 18 28.32 1.68 17.95
CA ASP A 18 27.09 2.43 17.64
C ASP A 18 26.96 2.69 16.14
N GLN A 19 28.07 3.02 15.48
CA GLN A 19 28.10 3.18 14.02
C GLN A 19 27.76 1.87 13.30
N MET A 20 28.36 0.75 13.71
CA MET A 20 28.07 -0.56 13.12
C MET A 20 26.59 -0.97 13.29
N LEU A 21 25.99 -0.67 14.45
CA LEU A 21 24.56 -0.90 14.69
C LEU A 21 23.68 0.00 13.81
N ALA A 22 24.08 1.26 13.61
CA ALA A 22 23.35 2.18 12.74
C ALA A 22 23.42 1.77 11.26
N GLU A 23 24.58 1.31 10.79
CA GLU A 23 24.79 0.80 9.43
C GLU A 23 23.97 -0.46 9.17
N THR A 24 24.05 -1.47 10.05
CA THR A 24 23.25 -2.71 9.93
C THR A 24 21.74 -2.43 9.98
N ALA A 25 21.30 -1.48 10.79
CA ALA A 25 19.90 -1.06 10.82
C ALA A 25 19.49 -0.31 9.54
N ALA A 26 20.40 0.42 8.89
CA ALA A 26 20.14 1.06 7.60
C ALA A 26 20.01 0.01 6.49
N ASP A 27 20.96 -0.92 6.41
CA ASP A 27 20.94 -2.02 5.44
C ASP A 27 19.67 -2.86 5.57
N GLY A 28 19.29 -3.24 6.80
CA GLY A 28 18.04 -3.98 7.04
C GLY A 28 16.78 -3.22 6.60
N ARG A 29 16.77 -1.88 6.68
CA ARG A 29 15.67 -1.07 6.13
C ARG A 29 15.63 -1.12 4.61
N PHE A 30 16.78 -1.00 3.94
CA PHE A 30 16.86 -1.08 2.48
C PHE A 30 16.41 -2.45 1.95
N ASP A 31 16.85 -3.53 2.60
CA ASP A 31 16.43 -4.88 2.23
C ASP A 31 14.92 -5.07 2.42
N SER A 32 14.36 -4.59 3.55
CA SER A 32 12.92 -4.68 3.78
C SER A 32 12.08 -3.89 2.77
N ALA A 33 12.57 -2.73 2.33
CA ALA A 33 11.89 -1.91 1.33
C ALA A 33 11.94 -2.57 -0.05
N ARG A 34 13.08 -3.18 -0.40
CA ARG A 34 13.25 -3.94 -1.64
C ARG A 34 12.37 -5.18 -1.69
N ASP A 35 12.29 -5.93 -0.60
CA ASP A 35 11.38 -7.07 -0.45
C ASP A 35 9.91 -6.66 -0.61
N GLN A 36 9.52 -5.52 -0.04
CA GLN A 36 8.17 -4.99 -0.23
C GLN A 36 7.91 -4.61 -1.68
N ALA A 37 8.88 -4.01 -2.38
CA ALA A 37 8.76 -3.68 -3.79
C ALA A 37 8.55 -4.95 -4.63
N TYR A 38 9.35 -5.99 -4.44
CA TYR A 38 9.18 -7.25 -5.18
C TYR A 38 7.82 -7.92 -4.91
N ARG A 39 7.37 -7.93 -3.66
CA ARG A 39 6.03 -8.48 -3.35
C ARG A 39 4.91 -7.67 -3.99
N LEU A 40 5.08 -6.35 -4.15
CA LEU A 40 4.10 -5.51 -4.84
C LEU A 40 4.13 -5.77 -6.34
N GLU A 41 5.31 -5.92 -6.94
CA GLU A 41 5.48 -6.29 -8.35
C GLU A 41 4.81 -7.64 -8.65
N ASP A 42 5.09 -8.69 -7.87
CA ASP A 42 4.46 -10.01 -8.04
C ASP A 42 2.92 -9.94 -7.94
N ARG A 43 2.41 -9.13 -7.00
CA ARG A 43 0.97 -8.93 -6.84
C ARG A 43 0.37 -8.19 -8.02
N LEU A 44 1.08 -7.22 -8.59
CA LEU A 44 0.65 -6.49 -9.78
C LEU A 44 0.62 -7.40 -11.00
N GLU A 45 1.67 -8.19 -11.24
CA GLU A 45 1.71 -9.15 -12.34
C GLU A 45 0.56 -10.16 -12.25
N ARG A 46 0.28 -10.67 -11.05
CA ARG A 46 -0.85 -11.57 -10.82
C ARG A 46 -2.20 -10.87 -11.09
N LEU A 47 -2.35 -9.61 -10.70
CA LEU A 47 -3.57 -8.85 -10.97
C LEU A 47 -3.76 -8.62 -12.46
N LEU A 48 -2.70 -8.26 -13.20
CA LEU A 48 -2.72 -8.10 -14.65
C LEU A 48 -3.18 -9.40 -15.34
N LEU A 49 -2.59 -10.53 -14.95
CA LEU A 49 -2.99 -11.83 -15.49
C LEU A 49 -4.48 -12.14 -15.23
N LEU A 50 -4.98 -11.82 -14.04
CA LEU A 50 -6.39 -12.01 -13.71
C LEU A 50 -7.30 -11.06 -14.49
N THR A 51 -6.90 -9.81 -14.70
CA THR A 51 -7.68 -8.86 -15.50
C THR A 51 -7.72 -9.24 -16.97
N ASP A 52 -6.62 -9.77 -17.51
CA ASP A 52 -6.55 -10.27 -18.88
C ASP A 52 -7.49 -11.48 -19.05
N ALA A 53 -7.44 -12.44 -18.11
CA ALA A 53 -8.36 -13.58 -18.12
C ALA A 53 -9.83 -13.16 -17.99
N LEU A 54 -10.13 -12.16 -17.15
CA LEU A 54 -11.48 -11.60 -17.03
C LEU A 54 -11.93 -10.90 -18.31
N TRP A 55 -11.02 -10.20 -18.97
CA TRP A 55 -11.27 -9.54 -20.24
C TRP A 55 -11.56 -10.54 -21.35
N GLU A 56 -10.74 -11.58 -21.50
CA GLU A 56 -10.96 -12.65 -22.49
C GLU A 56 -12.33 -13.30 -22.28
N LEU A 57 -12.65 -13.68 -21.04
CA LEU A 57 -13.96 -14.24 -20.71
C LEU A 57 -15.12 -13.28 -21.01
N ALA A 58 -14.94 -11.98 -20.79
CA ALA A 58 -15.96 -10.98 -21.06
C ALA A 58 -16.13 -10.74 -22.57
N SER A 59 -15.03 -10.61 -23.30
CA SER A 59 -15.01 -10.43 -24.75
C SER A 59 -15.66 -11.62 -25.45
N GLU A 60 -15.26 -12.85 -25.10
CA GLU A 60 -15.79 -14.08 -25.72
C GLU A 60 -17.28 -14.30 -25.44
N LYS A 61 -17.73 -14.07 -24.20
CA LYS A 61 -19.11 -14.40 -23.79
C LYS A 61 -20.11 -13.27 -24.02
N LEU A 62 -19.68 -12.01 -23.94
CA LEU A 62 -20.56 -10.84 -24.04
C LEU A 62 -20.32 -10.02 -25.32
N GLY A 63 -19.27 -10.33 -26.10
CA GLY A 63 -18.95 -9.61 -27.34
C GLY A 63 -18.54 -8.15 -27.11
N VAL A 64 -17.97 -7.85 -25.93
CA VAL A 64 -17.56 -6.50 -25.56
C VAL A 64 -16.34 -6.10 -26.39
N THR A 65 -16.39 -4.94 -27.04
CA THR A 65 -15.26 -4.43 -27.83
C THR A 65 -14.29 -3.63 -26.97
N GLU A 66 -13.04 -3.53 -27.41
CA GLU A 66 -11.99 -2.82 -26.66
C GLU A 66 -12.34 -1.33 -26.46
N GLU A 67 -13.08 -0.72 -27.39
CA GLU A 67 -13.56 0.66 -27.25
C GLU A 67 -14.59 0.80 -26.12
N GLN A 68 -15.43 -0.21 -25.91
CA GLN A 68 -16.40 -0.22 -24.81
C GLN A 68 -15.68 -0.36 -23.46
N LEU A 69 -14.60 -1.16 -23.41
CA LEU A 69 -13.77 -1.27 -22.22
C LEU A 69 -13.10 0.05 -21.90
N ALA A 70 -12.45 0.68 -22.89
CA ALA A 70 -11.79 1.98 -22.71
C ALA A 70 -12.78 3.06 -22.23
N ALA A 71 -13.97 3.14 -22.85
CA ALA A 71 -15.02 4.06 -22.41
C ALA A 71 -15.46 3.78 -20.97
N LYS A 72 -15.56 2.50 -20.58
CA LYS A 72 -15.95 2.12 -19.22
C LYS A 72 -14.88 2.45 -18.19
N VAL A 73 -13.60 2.31 -18.53
CA VAL A 73 -12.49 2.72 -17.68
C VAL A 73 -12.52 4.23 -17.44
N THR A 74 -12.70 5.04 -18.49
CA THR A 74 -12.85 6.50 -18.36
C THR A 74 -14.06 6.88 -17.52
N GLU A 75 -15.20 6.19 -17.70
CA GLU A 75 -16.40 6.41 -16.88
C GLU A 75 -16.13 6.11 -15.40
N ILE A 76 -15.40 5.02 -15.10
CA ILE A 76 -15.06 4.65 -13.72
C ILE A 76 -14.11 5.66 -13.09
N ASP A 77 -13.08 6.10 -13.82
CA ASP A 77 -12.11 7.10 -13.36
C ASP A 77 -12.81 8.44 -13.04
N ALA A 78 -13.75 8.85 -13.89
CA ALA A 78 -14.54 10.06 -13.69
C ALA A 78 -15.49 10.00 -12.46
N ARG A 79 -15.88 8.80 -11.99
CA ARG A 79 -16.80 8.65 -10.83
C ARG A 79 -16.15 8.99 -9.49
N ASP A 80 -14.83 8.92 -9.38
CA ASP A 80 -14.10 9.25 -8.15
C ASP A 80 -13.80 10.78 -8.05
N GLY A 81 -14.22 11.57 -9.05
CA GLY A 81 -14.17 13.04 -9.02
C GLY A 81 -12.85 13.66 -9.46
N SER A 82 -11.86 12.85 -9.86
CA SER A 82 -10.59 13.27 -10.43
C SER A 82 -10.15 12.26 -11.49
N ILE A 83 -9.90 12.72 -12.72
CA ILE A 83 -9.31 11.89 -13.79
C ILE A 83 -7.80 11.89 -13.58
N ASP A 84 -7.31 11.05 -12.67
CA ASP A 84 -5.88 10.88 -12.38
C ASP A 84 -5.36 9.49 -12.75
N GLY A 85 -6.22 8.61 -13.31
CA GLY A 85 -5.90 7.22 -13.59
C GLY A 85 -5.74 6.37 -12.33
N ARG A 86 -6.23 6.83 -11.18
CA ARG A 86 -6.15 6.14 -9.89
C ARG A 86 -7.53 6.04 -9.27
N ARG A 87 -7.81 4.86 -8.71
CA ARG A 87 -9.04 4.65 -7.95
C ARG A 87 -8.93 5.28 -6.56
N THR A 88 -9.17 6.58 -6.46
CA THR A 88 -9.18 7.31 -5.19
C THR A 88 -10.55 7.20 -4.55
N ARG A 89 -10.71 6.22 -3.65
CA ARG A 89 -11.99 6.03 -2.97
C ARG A 89 -12.30 7.18 -2.01
N PRO A 90 -13.52 7.75 -2.04
CA PRO A 90 -13.93 8.75 -1.07
C PRO A 90 -13.96 8.16 0.34
N ALA A 91 -13.65 9.00 1.35
CA ALA A 91 -13.79 8.63 2.75
C ALA A 91 -15.23 8.17 3.03
N THR A 92 -15.38 7.03 3.70
CA THR A 92 -16.70 6.49 4.01
C THR A 92 -17.29 7.26 5.19
N THR A 93 -18.53 7.71 5.08
CA THR A 93 -19.24 8.36 6.19
C THR A 93 -19.76 7.30 7.15
N CYS A 94 -19.50 7.51 8.45
CA CYS A 94 -20.02 6.61 9.47
C CYS A 94 -21.57 6.67 9.49
N PRO A 95 -22.28 5.53 9.43
CA PRO A 95 -23.74 5.51 9.45
C PRO A 95 -24.34 5.97 10.78
N GLN A 96 -23.57 5.96 11.87
CA GLN A 96 -24.06 6.30 13.21
C GLN A 96 -23.77 7.75 13.62
N CYS A 97 -22.60 8.29 13.28
CA CYS A 97 -22.19 9.64 13.70
C CYS A 97 -21.93 10.61 12.55
N SER A 98 -22.11 10.17 11.30
CA SER A 98 -21.86 10.94 10.07
C SER A 98 -20.43 11.47 9.87
N SER A 99 -19.50 11.16 10.79
CA SER A 99 -18.10 11.55 10.66
C SER A 99 -17.40 10.77 9.54
N ALA A 100 -16.45 11.41 8.86
CA ALA A 100 -15.62 10.77 7.86
C ALA A 100 -14.68 9.73 8.49
N VAL A 101 -14.70 8.50 7.98
CA VAL A 101 -13.83 7.41 8.41
C VAL A 101 -12.79 7.14 7.32
N PRO A 102 -11.48 7.15 7.65
CA PRO A 102 -10.43 6.83 6.69
C PRO A 102 -10.51 5.36 6.23
N LYS A 103 -10.05 5.11 5.00
CA LYS A 103 -10.09 3.78 4.34
C LYS A 103 -9.43 2.70 5.20
N GLY A 104 -10.02 1.50 5.21
CA GLY A 104 -9.42 0.28 5.79
C GLY A 104 -9.65 0.10 7.30
N ARG A 105 -10.37 1.02 7.97
CA ARG A 105 -10.67 0.90 9.39
C ARG A 105 -12.01 0.18 9.61
N ALA A 106 -11.99 -0.92 10.35
CA ALA A 106 -13.19 -1.69 10.70
C ALA A 106 -14.12 -0.95 11.70
N THR A 107 -13.63 0.10 12.35
CA THR A 107 -14.33 0.81 13.42
C THR A 107 -14.18 2.32 13.25
N CYS A 108 -15.26 3.07 13.47
CA CYS A 108 -15.23 4.53 13.49
C CYS A 108 -14.38 5.04 14.65
N MET A 109 -13.50 6.02 14.37
CA MET A 109 -12.64 6.64 15.38
C MET A 109 -13.39 7.53 16.38
N PHE A 110 -14.58 7.99 16.02
CA PHE A 110 -15.35 8.95 16.81
C PHE A 110 -16.38 8.26 17.70
N CYS A 111 -17.21 7.38 17.13
CA CYS A 111 -18.33 6.76 17.85
C CYS A 111 -18.13 5.27 18.17
N GLY A 112 -17.05 4.65 17.69
CA GLY A 112 -16.80 3.22 17.91
C GLY A 112 -17.69 2.27 17.11
N ALA A 113 -18.54 2.77 16.22
CA ALA A 113 -19.40 1.92 15.39
C ALA A 113 -18.59 1.10 14.38
N ALA A 114 -18.98 -0.17 14.18
CA ALA A 114 -18.43 -1.00 13.12
C ALA A 114 -18.74 -0.38 11.75
N GLN A 115 -17.74 -0.29 10.88
CA GLN A 115 -17.94 0.15 9.50
C GLN A 115 -18.41 -1.03 8.64
N PRO A 116 -19.27 -0.78 7.64
CA PRO A 116 -19.64 -1.80 6.68
C PRO A 116 -18.37 -2.38 6.02
N ALA A 117 -18.37 -3.70 5.81
CA ALA A 117 -17.23 -4.38 5.22
C ALA A 117 -16.84 -3.72 3.90
N PRO A 118 -15.54 -3.51 3.65
CA PRO A 118 -15.11 -2.99 2.36
C PRO A 118 -15.53 -3.97 1.24
N PRO A 119 -15.82 -3.49 0.03
CA PRO A 119 -16.20 -4.35 -1.07
C PRO A 119 -15.10 -5.37 -1.39
N PRO A 120 -15.45 -6.53 -1.97
CA PRO A 120 -14.60 -7.72 -2.03
C PRO A 120 -13.22 -7.54 -2.71
N PHE A 121 -13.06 -6.51 -3.53
CA PHE A 121 -11.78 -6.20 -4.18
C PHE A 121 -10.76 -5.48 -3.27
N ASP A 122 -11.12 -5.20 -2.01
CA ASP A 122 -10.22 -4.54 -1.02
C ASP A 122 -9.67 -5.49 0.05
N THR A 123 -10.09 -6.76 0.07
CA THR A 123 -9.67 -7.75 1.08
C THR A 123 -8.43 -8.56 0.68
N VAL A 124 -7.70 -8.16 -0.37
CA VAL A 124 -6.50 -8.86 -0.86
C VAL A 124 -5.23 -8.10 -0.50
#